data_AF-A0A2E1B7W0-F1
#
_entry.id   AF-A0A2E1B7W0-F1
#
_cell.length_a   1.000
_cell.length_b   1.000
_cell.length_c   1.000
_cell.angle_alpha   90.00
_cell.angle_beta   90.00
_cell.angle_gamma   90.00
#
_symmetry.space_group_name_H-M   'P 1'
#
loop_
_entity.id
_entity.type
_entity.pdbx_description
1 polymer ?
#
loop_
_entity_poly.entity_id
_entity_poly.type
_entity_poly.pdbx_seq_one_letter_code
_entity_poly.pdbx_strand_id
1 'polypeptide(L)' 'MLDEEDIRTRLLGLEPGEFHFPALYGEGWNRLYIGDKVKIGREFLNAVRKGKFPEVEDTGRKKGGGRVYLKRG' A
#
# COMPACT_ATOMS: atom_id res chain seq x y z
N MET A 1 -12.45 -1.15 7.08
CA MET A 1 -10.99 -0.93 7.16
C MET A 1 -10.37 -2.10 6.42
N LEU A 2 -9.48 -1.89 5.45
CA LEU A 2 -8.82 -3.03 4.78
C LEU A 2 -8.00 -3.77 5.82
N ASP A 3 -8.27 -5.05 5.99
CA ASP A 3 -7.43 -5.90 6.81
C ASP A 3 -6.25 -6.47 5.98
N GLU A 4 -5.42 -7.27 6.62
CA GLU A 4 -4.23 -7.83 5.97
C GLU A 4 -4.60 -8.81 4.82
N GLU A 5 -5.73 -9.51 4.94
CA GLU A 5 -6.19 -10.50 3.97
C GLU A 5 -6.73 -9.82 2.70
N ASP A 6 -7.49 -8.74 2.87
CA ASP A 6 -7.92 -7.88 1.76
C ASP A 6 -6.71 -7.35 0.97
N ILE A 7 -5.67 -6.91 1.69
CA ILE A 7 -4.46 -6.38 1.06
C ILE A 7 -3.74 -7.48 0.28
N ARG A 8 -3.55 -8.67 0.85
CA ARG A 8 -2.95 -9.81 0.14
C ARG A 8 -3.73 -10.16 -1.12
N THR A 9 -5.05 -10.26 -1.02
CA THR A 9 -5.93 -10.58 -2.15
C THR A 9 -5.76 -9.58 -3.29
N ARG A 10 -5.68 -8.29 -2.97
CA ARG A 10 -5.45 -7.25 -3.98
C ARG A 10 -4.04 -7.27 -4.56
N LEU A 11 -3.04 -7.63 -3.77
CA LEU A 11 -1.66 -7.78 -4.25
C LEU A 11 -1.51 -8.97 -5.21
N LEU A 12 -2.31 -10.03 -5.06
CA LEU A 12 -2.34 -11.16 -6.00
C LEU A 12 -2.85 -10.76 -7.39
N GLY A 13 -3.79 -9.82 -7.45
CA GLY A 13 -4.31 -9.28 -8.71
C GLY A 13 -3.49 -8.11 -9.28
N LEU A 14 -2.42 -7.69 -8.59
CA LEU A 14 -1.59 -6.57 -9.02
C LEU A 14 -0.38 -7.09 -9.80
N GLU A 15 -0.23 -6.61 -11.03
CA GLU A 15 0.95 -6.88 -11.85
C GLU A 15 2.25 -6.42 -11.14
N PRO A 16 3.38 -7.13 -11.33
CA PRO A 16 4.68 -6.68 -10.82
C PRO A 16 5.04 -5.28 -11.31
N GLY A 17 5.58 -4.44 -10.42
CA GLY A 17 5.95 -3.06 -10.77
C GLY A 17 5.77 -2.05 -9.65
N GLU A 18 6.05 -0.78 -9.99
CA GLU A 18 5.87 0.34 -9.07
C GLU A 18 4.38 0.65 -8.85
N PHE A 19 4.00 0.85 -7.59
CA PHE A 19 2.63 1.25 -7.24
C PHE A 19 2.59 2.18 -6.03
N HIS A 20 1.42 2.79 -5.84
CA HIS A 20 1.10 3.60 -4.67
C HIS A 20 0.00 2.92 -3.85
N PHE A 21 0.14 2.88 -2.53
CA PHE A 21 -0.86 2.27 -1.65
C PHE A 21 -2.30 2.80 -1.85
N PRO A 22 -2.56 4.11 -2.10
CA PRO A 22 -3.88 4.60 -2.48
C PRO A 22 -4.53 3.86 -3.65
N ALA A 23 -3.75 3.50 -4.67
CA ALA A 23 -4.27 2.75 -5.82
C ALA A 23 -4.67 1.33 -5.42
N LEU A 24 -3.87 0.67 -4.57
CA LEU A 24 -4.21 -0.64 -3.99
C LEU A 24 -5.44 -0.55 -3.05
N TYR A 25 -5.59 0.56 -2.32
CA TYR A 25 -6.75 0.81 -1.44
C TYR A 25 -8.04 1.03 -2.23
N GLY A 26 -7.93 1.51 -3.48
CA GLY A 26 -9.06 1.73 -4.37
C GLY A 26 -9.93 2.93 -4.00
N GLU A 27 -11.15 3.00 -4.55
CA GLU A 27 -12.02 4.18 -4.49
C GLU A 27 -12.33 4.68 -3.07
N GLY A 28 -12.32 3.79 -2.07
CA GLY A 28 -12.54 4.14 -0.68
C GLY A 28 -11.51 5.15 -0.16
N TRP A 29 -10.31 5.21 -0.75
CA TRP A 29 -9.23 6.08 -0.31
C TRP A 29 -9.64 7.54 -0.32
N ASN A 30 -10.30 8.00 -1.39
CA ASN A 30 -10.63 9.41 -1.57
C ASN A 30 -11.70 9.89 -0.56
N ARG A 31 -12.50 8.96 -0.03
CA ARG A 31 -13.55 9.23 0.97
C ARG A 31 -13.01 9.34 2.40
N LEU A 32 -11.77 8.96 2.64
CA LEU A 32 -11.15 9.03 3.97
C LEU A 32 -10.80 10.46 4.37
N TYR A 33 -10.94 10.76 5.65
CA TYR A 33 -10.34 11.96 6.23
C TYR A 33 -8.82 11.90 6.16
N ILE A 34 -8.17 13.07 6.15
CA ILE A 34 -6.71 13.17 6.03
C ILE A 34 -6.01 12.39 7.16
N GLY A 35 -6.53 12.45 8.39
CA GLY A 35 -6.00 11.69 9.53
C GLY A 35 -6.00 10.18 9.28
N ASP A 36 -7.08 9.65 8.71
CA ASP A 36 -7.22 8.23 8.40
C ASP A 36 -6.27 7.80 7.28
N LYS A 37 -6.12 8.62 6.24
CA LYS A 37 -5.14 8.39 5.16
C LYS A 37 -3.73 8.26 5.71
N VAL A 38 -3.34 9.14 6.64
CA VAL A 38 -2.03 9.11 7.28
C VAL A 38 -1.88 7.87 8.16
N LYS A 39 -2.88 7.55 8.99
CA LYS A 39 -2.86 6.39 9.89
C LYS A 39 -2.73 5.09 9.10
N ILE A 40 -3.63 4.84 8.16
CA ILE A 40 -3.67 3.61 7.36
C ILE A 40 -2.40 3.48 6.50
N GLY A 41 -1.94 4.59 5.89
CA GLY A 41 -0.69 4.59 5.13
C GLY A 41 0.54 4.23 5.99
N ARG A 42 0.58 4.68 7.24
CA ARG A 42 1.63 4.33 8.20
C ARG A 42 1.53 2.86 8.64
N GLU A 43 0.32 2.36 8.86
CA GLU A 43 0.08 0.95 9.19
C GLU A 43 0.56 0.03 8.07
N PHE A 44 0.21 0.34 6.82
CA PHE A 44 0.69 -0.41 5.65
C PHE A 44 2.22 -0.36 5.52
N LEU A 45 2.83 0.82 5.64
CA LEU A 45 4.29 0.97 5.61
C LEU A 45 4.98 0.09 6.67
N ASN A 46 4.46 0.09 7.90
CA ASN A 46 5.02 -0.72 8.97
C ASN A 46 4.83 -2.21 8.71
N ALA A 47 3.71 -2.62 8.13
CA ALA A 47 3.47 -4.02 7.75
C ALA A 47 4.46 -4.49 6.68
N VAL A 48 4.68 -3.70 5.63
CA VAL A 48 5.70 -3.97 4.59
C VAL A 48 7.09 -4.10 5.23
N ARG A 49 7.50 -3.15 6.07
CA ARG A 49 8.82 -3.19 6.74
C ARG A 49 8.99 -4.34 7.73
N LYS A 50 7.89 -4.87 8.26
CA LYS A 50 7.88 -6.08 9.10
C LYS A 50 7.88 -7.37 8.30
N GLY A 51 7.90 -7.31 6.97
CA GLY A 51 7.88 -8.48 6.09
C GLY A 51 6.51 -9.17 6.00
N LYS A 52 5.42 -8.48 6.38
CA LYS A 52 4.07 -9.07 6.28
C LYS A 52 3.64 -9.35 4.84
N PHE A 53 4.12 -8.53 3.90
CA PHE A 53 3.91 -8.67 2.47
C PHE A 53 5.28 -8.91 1.80
N PRO A 54 5.78 -10.16 1.77
CA PRO A 54 7.13 -10.47 1.26
C PRO A 54 7.32 -10.11 -0.22
N GLU A 55 6.23 -10.04 -0.97
CA GLU A 55 6.19 -9.63 -2.37
C GLU A 55 6.18 -8.11 -2.57
N VAL A 56 6.20 -7.31 -1.50
CA VAL A 56 6.17 -5.85 -1.56
C VAL A 56 7.42 -5.26 -0.91
N GLU A 57 8.07 -4.35 -1.61
CA GLU A 57 9.21 -3.59 -1.11
C GLU A 57 8.87 -2.11 -0.91
N ASP A 58 9.26 -1.56 0.24
CA ASP A 58 9.32 -0.10 0.45
C ASP A 58 10.55 0.46 -0.26
N THR A 59 10.34 1.17 -1.37
CA THR A 59 11.46 1.73 -2.15
C THR A 59 12.13 2.94 -1.52
N GLY A 60 11.58 3.48 -0.42
CA GLY A 60 12.06 4.73 0.20
C GLY A 60 11.72 6.01 -0.58
N ARG A 61 11.36 5.90 -1.85
CA ARG A 61 11.10 7.02 -2.76
C ARG A 61 9.69 7.59 -2.60
N LYS A 62 9.54 8.84 -3.01
CA LYS A 62 8.24 9.51 -3.18
C LYS A 62 8.11 10.06 -4.60
N LYS A 63 6.91 9.97 -5.16
CA LYS A 63 6.53 10.52 -6.47
C LYS A 63 5.08 10.97 -6.39
N GLY A 64 4.75 12.13 -6.96
CA GLY A 64 3.37 12.65 -6.98
C GLY A 64 2.72 12.82 -5.60
N GLY A 65 3.50 13.12 -4.56
CA GLY A 65 2.98 13.28 -3.19
C GLY A 65 2.76 11.99 -2.39
N GLY A 66 3.01 10.81 -2.99
CA GLY A 66 2.88 9.51 -2.34
C GLY A 66 4.18 8.72 -2.25
N ARG A 67 4.24 7.74 -1.33
CA ARG A 67 5.32 6.74 -1.28
C ARG A 67 5.17 5.74 -2.41
N VAL A 68 6.29 5.38 -3.05
CA VAL A 68 6.34 4.36 -4.10
C VAL A 68 6.73 3.03 -3.47
N TYR A 69 5.97 2.00 -3.77
CA TYR A 69 6.24 0.61 -3.42
C TYR A 69 6.55 -0.18 -4.69
N LEU A 70 7.25 -1.30 -4.57
CA LEU A 70 7.53 -2.20 -5.68
C LEU A 70 6.92 -3.56 -5.38
N LYS A 71 5.99 -4.01 -6.23
CA LYS A 71 5.49 -5.39 -6.23
C LYS A 71 6.49 -6.26 -6.98
N ARG A 72 7.04 -7.25 -6.30
CA ARG A 72 7.91 -8.30 -6.85
C ARG A 72 7.04 -9.40 -7.49
N GLY A 73 7.55 -10.03 -8.53
CA GLY A 73 6.97 -11.20 -9.20
C GLY A 73 7.41 -12.50 -8.54
#